data_AF-A0A4Q5QNS9-F1
#
_entry.id   AF-A0A4Q5QNS9-F1
#
_cell.length_a   1.000
_cell.length_b   1.000
_cell.length_c   1.000
_cell.angle_alpha   90.00
_cell.angle_beta   90.00
_cell.angle_gamma   90.00
#
_symmetry.space_group_name_H-M   'P 1'
#
loop_
_entity.id
_entity.type
_entity.pdbx_description
1 polymer ?
#
loop_
_entity_poly.entity_id
_entity_poly.type
_entity_poly.pdbx_seq_one_letter_code
_entity_poly.pdbx_strand_id
1 'polypeptide(L)'
;FFVLLIWKKVFRKDTEALASILKTFNGSAKQTADRVKKEGYFETGTEPEPGAICIWLNGNGPAGHAGIVKSTSKKTNTMYNVEGNTNGAGSREGDRVNANKPRTIKREFQPNGLNVYLYIYPRKKK
;
A
#
# COMPACT_ATOMS: atom_id res chain seq x y z
N PHE A 1 8.17 -5.98 -6.07
CA PHE A 1 7.42 -5.13 -5.13
C PHE A 1 7.24 -3.74 -5.75
N PHE A 2 6.08 -3.50 -6.37
CA PHE A 2 5.80 -2.35 -7.25
C PHE A 2 5.84 -0.99 -6.55
N VAL A 3 5.21 -0.87 -5.37
CA VAL A 3 5.09 0.41 -4.65
C VAL A 3 6.45 0.99 -4.22
N LEU A 4 7.44 0.13 -3.94
CA LEU A 4 8.82 0.55 -3.67
C LEU A 4 9.44 1.28 -4.85
N LEU A 5 9.24 0.82 -6.08
CA LEU A 5 9.80 1.46 -7.26
C LEU A 5 9.23 2.86 -7.46
N ILE A 6 7.92 3.02 -7.22
CA ILE A 6 7.27 4.33 -7.29
C ILE A 6 7.81 5.26 -6.20
N TRP A 7 7.81 4.81 -4.95
CA TRP A 7 8.25 5.64 -3.83
C TRP A 7 9.73 6.02 -3.94
N LYS A 8 10.63 5.12 -4.40
CA LYS A 8 12.01 5.47 -4.73
C LYS A 8 12.10 6.58 -5.77
N LYS A 9 11.23 6.58 -6.79
CA LYS A 9 11.20 7.62 -7.82
C LYS A 9 10.67 8.95 -7.27
N VAL A 10 9.61 8.92 -6.46
CA VAL A 10 9.00 10.10 -5.83
C VAL A 10 9.99 10.78 -4.87
N PHE A 11 10.58 10.02 -3.96
CA PHE A 11 11.46 10.52 -2.91
C PHE A 11 12.94 10.57 -3.32
N ARG A 12 13.28 10.45 -4.61
CA ARG A 12 14.67 10.36 -5.08
C ARG A 12 15.59 11.53 -4.65
N LYS A 13 15.00 12.70 -4.37
CA LYS A 13 15.73 13.90 -3.93
C LYS A 13 15.67 14.13 -2.42
N ASP A 14 14.80 13.41 -1.71
CA ASP A 14 14.69 13.45 -0.27
C ASP A 14 15.51 12.30 0.30
N THR A 15 16.76 12.60 0.69
CA THR A 15 17.74 11.60 1.10
C THR A 15 17.34 10.87 2.39
N GLU A 16 16.70 11.55 3.33
CA GLU A 16 16.19 10.94 4.57
C GLU A 16 15.04 9.97 4.26
N ALA A 17 14.05 10.40 3.46
CA ALA A 17 12.94 9.54 3.07
C ALA A 17 13.42 8.35 2.25
N LEU A 18 14.36 8.56 1.33
CA LEU A 18 14.92 7.48 0.53
C LEU A 18 15.69 6.47 1.40
N ALA A 19 16.44 6.93 2.40
CA ALA A 19 17.14 6.06 3.35
C ALA A 19 16.15 5.22 4.18
N SER A 20 15.07 5.84 4.69
CA SER A 20 13.99 5.13 5.39
C SER A 20 13.33 4.08 4.48
N ILE A 21 13.00 4.44 3.23
CA ILE A 21 12.42 3.52 2.24
C ILE A 21 13.35 2.32 2.00
N LEU A 22 14.64 2.56 1.74
CA LEU A 22 15.62 1.51 1.50
C LEU A 22 15.81 0.57 2.69
N LYS A 23 15.65 1.08 3.92
CA LYS A 23 15.77 0.32 5.16
C LYS A 23 14.51 -0.51 5.46
N THR A 24 13.33 0.04 5.21
CA THR A 24 12.07 -0.53 5.70
C THR A 24 11.29 -1.33 4.65
N PHE A 25 11.38 -0.99 3.37
CA PHE A 25 10.59 -1.62 2.31
C PHE A 25 11.26 -2.90 1.80
N ASN A 26 10.49 -3.98 1.65
CA ASN A 26 10.97 -5.25 1.13
C ASN A 26 9.89 -6.00 0.32
N GLY A 27 10.18 -7.24 -0.10
CA GLY A 27 9.26 -8.03 -0.91
C GLY A 27 7.92 -8.40 -0.24
N SER A 28 7.80 -8.24 1.09
CA SER A 28 6.61 -8.58 1.87
C SER A 28 5.83 -7.32 2.27
N ALA A 29 4.55 -7.28 1.91
CA ALA A 29 3.65 -6.18 2.28
C ALA A 29 3.52 -6.03 3.80
N LYS A 30 3.37 -7.16 4.52
CA LYS A 30 3.27 -7.16 5.98
C LYS A 30 4.56 -6.66 6.64
N GLN A 31 5.71 -7.21 6.25
CA GLN A 31 6.98 -6.79 6.86
C GLN A 31 7.29 -5.33 6.55
N THR A 32 6.96 -4.84 5.35
CA THR A 32 7.08 -3.42 5.02
C THR A 32 6.25 -2.56 5.96
N ALA A 33 4.97 -2.90 6.16
CA ALA A 33 4.08 -2.18 7.08
C ALA A 33 4.62 -2.18 8.53
N ASP A 34 4.99 -3.35 9.03
CA ASP A 34 5.51 -3.51 10.40
C ASP A 34 6.80 -2.71 10.61
N ARG A 35 7.71 -2.74 9.63
CA ARG A 35 8.99 -2.01 9.69
C ARG A 35 8.81 -0.51 9.61
N VAL A 36 7.95 -0.02 8.71
CA VAL A 36 7.64 1.41 8.61
C VAL A 36 7.01 1.91 9.89
N LYS A 37 6.02 1.19 10.42
CA LYS A 37 5.37 1.52 11.69
C LYS A 37 6.36 1.53 12.86
N LYS A 38 7.28 0.56 12.91
CA LYS A 38 8.32 0.47 13.96
C LYS A 38 9.37 1.56 13.84
N GLU A 39 9.84 1.86 12.63
CA GLU A 39 10.85 2.90 12.39
C GLU A 39 10.28 4.29 12.70
N GLY A 40 9.03 4.54 12.30
CA GLY A 40 8.33 5.77 12.62
C GLY A 40 8.74 6.99 11.80
N TYR A 41 9.49 6.82 10.69
CA TYR A 41 9.81 7.93 9.79
C TYR A 41 8.56 8.45 9.07
N PHE A 42 7.81 7.56 8.42
CA PHE A 42 6.56 7.91 7.74
C PHE A 42 5.37 7.86 8.69
N GLU A 43 4.42 8.78 8.48
CA GLU A 43 3.13 8.71 9.15
C GLU A 43 2.34 7.49 8.66
N THR A 44 1.61 6.85 9.58
CA THR A 44 0.77 5.68 9.27
C THR A 44 -0.62 5.86 9.86
N GLY A 45 -1.66 5.37 9.20
CA GLY A 45 -3.03 5.51 9.68
C GLY A 45 -4.00 4.48 9.12
N THR A 46 -5.30 4.71 9.37
CA THR A 46 -6.40 3.81 9.05
C THR A 46 -7.31 4.31 7.94
N GLU A 47 -7.08 5.53 7.45
CA GLU A 47 -7.91 6.16 6.42
C GLU A 47 -7.13 6.29 5.10
N PRO A 48 -7.80 6.07 3.95
CA PRO A 48 -7.15 6.22 2.65
C PRO A 48 -6.97 7.70 2.30
N GLU A 49 -5.80 8.01 1.76
CA GLU A 49 -5.49 9.34 1.23
C GLU A 49 -4.73 9.21 -0.11
N PRO A 50 -4.99 10.07 -1.11
CA PRO A 50 -4.22 10.07 -2.35
C PRO A 50 -2.71 10.10 -2.11
N GLY A 51 -1.97 9.22 -2.79
CA GLY A 51 -0.53 9.05 -2.65
C GLY A 51 -0.11 8.07 -1.54
N ALA A 52 -1.00 7.72 -0.61
CA ALA A 52 -0.71 6.74 0.43
C ALA A 52 -0.55 5.33 -0.15
N ILE A 53 0.34 4.54 0.44
CA ILE A 53 0.37 3.09 0.19
C ILE A 53 -0.69 2.45 1.07
N CYS A 54 -1.65 1.77 0.45
CA CYS A 54 -2.53 0.85 1.15
C CYS A 54 -1.87 -0.53 1.23
N ILE A 55 -1.80 -1.08 2.44
CA ILE A 55 -1.35 -2.44 2.70
C ILE A 55 -2.56 -3.30 3.02
N TRP A 56 -2.71 -4.41 2.30
CA TRP A 56 -3.70 -5.43 2.59
C TRP A 56 -3.05 -6.73 3.05
N LEU A 57 -3.72 -7.46 3.94
CA LEU A 57 -3.36 -8.82 4.35
C LEU A 57 -4.48 -9.79 3.97
N ASN A 58 -4.12 -10.99 3.52
CA ASN A 58 -5.09 -12.05 3.28
C ASN A 58 -5.46 -12.72 4.60
N GLY A 59 -6.72 -12.55 5.03
CA GLY A 59 -7.14 -12.98 6.37
C GLY A 59 -6.23 -12.41 7.45
N ASN A 60 -5.77 -13.27 8.36
CA ASN A 60 -4.76 -12.95 9.38
C ASN A 60 -3.33 -13.39 8.97
N GLY A 61 -3.15 -13.88 7.75
CA GLY A 61 -1.90 -14.46 7.30
C GLY A 61 -0.81 -13.44 6.97
N PRO A 62 0.45 -13.89 6.80
CA PRO A 62 1.56 -13.03 6.39
C PRO A 62 1.51 -12.63 4.91
N ALA A 63 0.68 -13.30 4.12
CA ALA A 63 0.45 -12.99 2.72
C ALA A 63 -0.33 -11.68 2.60
N GLY A 64 0.16 -10.76 1.78
CA GLY A 64 -0.48 -9.47 1.60
C GLY A 64 -0.28 -8.91 0.20
N HIS A 65 -0.84 -7.74 -0.02
CA HIS A 65 -0.75 -6.96 -1.25
C HIS A 65 -0.55 -5.48 -0.92
N ALA A 66 -0.07 -4.71 -1.89
CA ALA A 66 0.11 -3.28 -1.73
C ALA A 66 -0.26 -2.52 -3.00
N GLY A 67 -0.83 -1.34 -2.81
CA GLY A 67 -1.24 -0.44 -3.89
C GLY A 67 -1.12 1.02 -3.45
N ILE A 68 -1.06 1.92 -4.42
CA ILE A 68 -1.06 3.36 -4.14
C ILE A 68 -2.47 3.89 -4.33
N VAL A 69 -3.00 4.55 -3.30
CA VAL A 69 -4.30 5.21 -3.38
C VAL A 69 -4.20 6.36 -4.37
N LYS A 70 -5.00 6.32 -5.42
CA LYS A 70 -5.11 7.39 -6.44
C LYS A 70 -6.20 8.38 -6.07
N SER A 71 -7.36 7.87 -5.68
CA SER A 71 -8.52 8.68 -5.30
C SER A 71 -9.46 7.88 -4.38
N THR A 72 -10.35 8.60 -3.70
CA THR A 72 -11.32 8.02 -2.77
C THR A 72 -12.71 8.59 -3.01
N SER A 73 -13.72 7.74 -2.92
CA SER A 73 -15.13 8.11 -2.90
C SER A 73 -15.74 7.60 -1.59
N LYS A 74 -15.95 8.52 -0.63
CA LYS A 74 -16.63 8.19 0.63
C LYS A 74 -18.09 7.81 0.40
N LYS A 75 -18.76 8.47 -0.57
CA LYS A 75 -20.15 8.18 -0.97
C LYS A 75 -20.35 6.71 -1.37
N THR A 76 -19.36 6.12 -2.04
CA THR A 76 -19.42 4.72 -2.51
C THR A 76 -18.50 3.79 -1.72
N ASN A 77 -17.94 4.22 -0.59
CA ASN A 77 -17.01 3.44 0.24
C ASN A 77 -15.87 2.78 -0.58
N THR A 78 -15.35 3.50 -1.58
CA THR A 78 -14.40 2.96 -2.57
C THR A 78 -13.14 3.80 -2.65
N MET A 79 -11.98 3.17 -2.63
CA MET A 79 -10.70 3.76 -3.03
C MET A 79 -10.26 3.15 -4.37
N TYR A 80 -9.77 3.98 -5.26
CA TYR A 80 -9.17 3.56 -6.52
C TYR A 80 -7.65 3.54 -6.36
N ASN A 81 -7.03 2.43 -6.73
CA ASN A 81 -5.62 2.17 -6.48
C ASN A 81 -4.86 1.95 -7.78
N VAL A 82 -3.59 2.34 -7.77
CA VAL A 82 -2.58 1.89 -8.73
C VAL A 82 -1.90 0.66 -8.15
N GLU A 83 -2.04 -0.48 -8.81
CA GLU A 83 -1.52 -1.77 -8.37
C GLU A 83 -0.67 -2.41 -9.46
N GLY A 84 0.51 -2.91 -9.09
CA GLY A 84 1.38 -3.71 -9.97
C GLY A 84 1.27 -5.21 -9.65
N ASN A 85 1.90 -6.05 -10.46
CA ASN A 85 1.82 -7.51 -10.36
C ASN A 85 0.36 -8.02 -10.30
N THR A 86 -0.49 -7.44 -11.15
CA THR A 86 -1.88 -7.88 -11.37
C THR A 86 -1.99 -8.28 -12.84
N ASN A 87 -2.64 -9.39 -13.18
CA ASN A 87 -3.11 -9.63 -14.55
C ASN A 87 -4.58 -9.20 -14.68
N GLY A 88 -5.14 -9.17 -15.90
CA GLY A 88 -6.54 -8.76 -16.13
C GLY A 88 -7.58 -9.49 -15.25
N ALA A 89 -7.25 -10.70 -14.77
CA ALA A 89 -8.06 -11.53 -13.88
C ALA A 89 -7.68 -11.46 -12.38
N GLY A 90 -6.64 -10.71 -12.00
CA GLY A 90 -6.21 -10.54 -10.60
C GLY A 90 -5.26 -11.60 -10.05
N SER A 91 -4.61 -12.41 -10.88
CA SER A 91 -3.61 -13.39 -10.44
C SER A 91 -2.27 -12.72 -10.04
N ARG A 92 -1.48 -13.45 -9.25
CA ARG A 92 -0.12 -13.07 -8.78
C ARG A 92 0.91 -12.99 -9.90
N GLU A 93 0.65 -13.61 -11.05
CA GLU A 93 1.51 -13.54 -12.24
C GLU A 93 1.13 -12.33 -13.09
N GLY A 94 1.31 -11.14 -12.51
CA GLY A 94 0.87 -9.92 -13.16
C GLY A 94 1.77 -9.47 -14.29
N ASP A 95 1.16 -9.26 -15.45
CA ASP A 95 1.76 -8.72 -16.67
C ASP A 95 1.63 -7.19 -16.78
N ARG A 96 0.82 -6.56 -15.92
CA ARG A 96 0.44 -5.15 -16.08
C ARG A 96 0.30 -4.40 -14.76
N VAL A 97 0.30 -3.08 -14.90
CA VAL A 97 -0.10 -2.11 -13.86
C VAL A 97 -1.57 -1.76 -14.09
N ASN A 98 -2.42 -1.95 -13.08
CA ASN A 98 -3.79 -1.46 -13.10
C ASN A 98 -3.86 -0.10 -12.41
N ALA A 99 -4.09 0.97 -13.16
CA ALA A 99 -4.08 2.34 -12.66
C ALA A 99 -5.39 2.82 -12.02
N ASN A 100 -6.41 1.95 -11.93
CA ASN A 100 -7.72 2.33 -11.41
C ASN A 100 -8.46 1.17 -10.74
N LYS A 101 -7.76 0.30 -10.00
CA LYS A 101 -8.36 -0.87 -9.34
C LYS A 101 -9.26 -0.42 -8.18
N PRO A 102 -10.57 -0.72 -8.19
CA PRO A 102 -11.44 -0.39 -7.08
C PRO A 102 -11.20 -1.35 -5.90
N ARG A 103 -11.15 -0.79 -4.69
CA ARG A 103 -11.07 -1.51 -3.41
C ARG A 103 -12.01 -0.85 -2.41
N THR A 104 -12.64 -1.65 -1.55
CA THR A 104 -13.50 -1.15 -0.48
C THR A 104 -12.64 -0.50 0.62
N ILE A 105 -13.06 0.67 1.13
CA ILE A 105 -12.34 1.39 2.20
C ILE A 105 -12.55 0.68 3.54
N LYS A 106 -13.82 0.58 3.97
CA LYS A 106 -14.20 -0.06 5.23
C LYS A 106 -15.18 -1.19 4.98
N ARG A 107 -14.85 -2.38 5.46
CA ARG A 107 -15.73 -3.56 5.40
C ARG A 107 -15.45 -4.49 6.58
N GLU A 108 -16.36 -5.41 6.82
CA GLU A 108 -16.13 -6.50 7.76
C GLU A 108 -14.97 -7.38 7.32
N PHE A 109 -14.25 -7.92 8.30
CA PHE A 109 -13.12 -8.80 8.08
C PHE A 109 -13.50 -10.01 7.22
N GLN A 110 -12.64 -10.33 6.26
CA GLN A 110 -12.81 -11.47 5.37
C GLN A 110 -11.70 -12.50 5.63
N PRO A 111 -12.00 -13.68 6.18
CA PRO A 111 -10.99 -14.70 6.50
C PRO A 111 -10.15 -15.14 5.30
N ASN A 112 -10.77 -15.16 4.11
CA ASN A 112 -10.15 -15.58 2.84
C ASN A 112 -9.99 -14.41 1.86
N GLY A 113 -10.01 -13.16 2.35
CA GLY A 113 -9.95 -11.97 1.51
C GLY A 113 -8.86 -10.99 1.95
N LEU A 114 -8.55 -10.04 1.06
CA LEU A 114 -7.65 -8.93 1.36
C LEU A 114 -8.31 -7.92 2.30
N ASN A 115 -7.82 -7.79 3.52
CA ASN A 115 -8.29 -6.84 4.52
C ASN A 115 -7.30 -5.68 4.62
N VAL A 116 -7.83 -4.45 4.73
CA VAL A 116 -6.97 -3.27 4.96
C VAL A 116 -6.26 -3.44 6.29
N TYR A 117 -4.93 -3.37 6.25
CA TYR A 117 -4.08 -3.48 7.44
C TYR A 117 -3.59 -2.10 7.89
N LEU A 118 -3.11 -1.30 6.94
CA LEU A 118 -2.48 -0.02 7.22
C LEU A 118 -2.42 0.86 5.98
N TYR A 119 -2.48 2.18 6.18
CA TYR A 119 -2.02 3.16 5.19
C TYR A 119 -0.69 3.77 5.62
N ILE A 120 0.25 3.88 4.68
CA ILE A 120 1.53 4.57 4.85
C ILE A 120 1.44 5.87 4.05
N TYR A 121 1.52 7.02 4.72
CA TYR A 121 1.34 8.32 4.09
C TYR A 121 2.67 8.87 3.56
N PRO A 122 2.66 9.62 2.44
CA PRO A 122 3.86 10.16 1.81
C PRO A 122 4.37 11.42 2.54
N ARG A 123 4.42 11.38 3.88
CA ARG A 123 4.84 12.48 4.74
C ARG A 123 5.50 11.94 6.01
N LYS A 124 6.39 12.75 6.59
CA LYS A 124 7.06 12.43 7.86
C LYS A 124 6.04 12.38 9.00
N LYS A 125 6.22 11.45 9.92
CA LYS A 125 5.44 11.41 11.16
C LYS A 125 5.74 12.67 11.98
N LYS A 126 4.68 13.39 12.36
CA LYS A 126 4.78 14.56 13.25
C LYS A 126 5.12 14.15 14.68
#